data_AF-A0A1M6E2C9-F1
#
_entry.id   AF-A0A1M6E2C9-F1
#
_cell.length_a   1.000
_cell.length_b   1.000
_cell.length_c   1.000
_cell.angle_alpha   90.00
_cell.angle_beta   90.00
_cell.angle_gamma   90.00
#
_symmetry.space_group_name_H-M   'P 1'
#
loop_
_entity.id
_entity.type
_entity.pdbx_description
1 polymer ?
#
loop_
_entity_poly.entity_id
_entity_poly.type
_entity_poly.pdbx_seq_one_letter_code
_entity_poly.pdbx_strand_id
1 'polypeptide(L)'
;MSLDRDHRPRGTLGTALLAGACCAGAVAYGVIVGPSMLPPQPDVQTATALSPDLAGLEPEPDGDEANAPRGPIGTLEIHVSDRDRAWVQTLECTGDDEEDSAVCADLAAVAAEFHGEPAGSAEHPSSGEEAEATEEEADSEVVEGVPVEPTTAALPGSESLFTEVSEGTVCTDKLYGPQEATVVGVWEGHEVETTLTRKGSCEEARWQRLRPLTDQIM
;
A
#
# COMPACT_ATOMS: atom_id res chain seq x y z
N MET A 1 -54.91 52.92 -35.80
CA MET A 1 -55.18 52.04 -34.64
C MET A 1 -53.86 51.40 -34.25
N SER A 2 -53.27 51.80 -33.14
CA SER A 2 -52.06 51.17 -32.60
C SER A 2 -52.46 50.45 -31.32
N LEU A 3 -52.19 49.16 -31.24
CA LEU A 3 -52.35 48.39 -30.01
C LEU A 3 -50.99 48.26 -29.35
N ASP A 4 -50.89 48.83 -28.15
CA ASP A 4 -49.80 48.59 -27.22
C ASP A 4 -49.85 47.12 -26.74
N ARG A 5 -48.70 46.50 -26.48
CA ARG A 5 -48.61 45.11 -26.04
C ARG A 5 -47.53 44.90 -24.98
N ASP A 6 -47.90 45.26 -23.76
CA ASP A 6 -47.24 44.89 -22.49
C ASP A 6 -46.49 43.54 -22.55
N HIS A 7 -45.21 43.57 -22.22
CA HIS A 7 -44.42 42.39 -21.88
C HIS A 7 -44.09 42.41 -20.38
N ARG A 8 -44.75 41.55 -19.59
CA ARG A 8 -44.37 41.30 -18.20
C ARG A 8 -43.34 40.15 -18.12
N PRO A 9 -42.12 40.38 -17.64
CA PRO A 9 -41.18 39.29 -17.36
C PRO A 9 -41.59 38.53 -16.09
N ARG A 10 -41.65 37.19 -16.18
CA ARG A 10 -41.92 36.27 -15.05
C ARG A 10 -40.79 35.24 -14.85
N GLY A 11 -39.55 35.60 -15.16
CA GLY A 11 -38.44 34.65 -15.33
C GLY A 11 -37.32 34.66 -14.29
N THR A 12 -37.29 35.59 -13.33
CA THR A 12 -36.05 35.91 -12.57
C THR A 12 -36.05 35.56 -11.08
N LEU A 13 -37.20 35.22 -10.49
CA LEU A 13 -37.32 35.05 -9.03
C LEU A 13 -36.91 33.65 -8.52
N GLY A 14 -37.02 32.61 -9.36
CA GLY A 14 -36.68 31.23 -8.97
C GLY A 14 -35.17 30.97 -8.83
N THR A 15 -34.37 31.48 -9.76
CA THR A 15 -32.91 31.30 -9.76
C THR A 15 -32.21 32.06 -8.63
N ALA A 16 -32.71 33.24 -8.24
CA ALA A 16 -32.16 34.01 -7.13
C ALA A 16 -32.32 33.30 -5.77
N LEU A 17 -33.45 32.60 -5.55
CA LEU A 17 -33.70 31.86 -4.31
C LEU A 17 -32.81 30.61 -4.18
N LEU A 18 -32.55 29.90 -5.27
CA LEU A 18 -31.68 28.71 -5.27
C LEU A 18 -30.21 29.07 -4.97
N ALA A 19 -29.70 30.18 -5.51
CA ALA A 19 -28.34 30.64 -5.22
C ALA A 19 -28.14 31.02 -3.73
N GLY A 20 -29.12 31.69 -3.13
CA GLY A 20 -29.05 32.11 -1.72
C GLY A 20 -29.02 30.94 -0.72
N ALA A 21 -29.76 29.85 -1.01
CA ALA A 21 -29.80 28.67 -0.14
C ALA A 21 -28.45 27.95 -0.05
N CYS A 22 -27.67 27.93 -1.14
CA CYS A 22 -26.38 27.24 -1.19
C CYS A 22 -25.31 27.95 -0.32
N CYS A 23 -25.24 29.28 -0.39
CA CYS A 23 -24.26 30.05 0.40
C CYS A 23 -24.56 30.05 1.90
N ALA A 24 -25.83 29.99 2.32
CA ALA A 24 -26.21 29.98 3.73
C ALA A 24 -25.80 28.68 4.45
N GLY A 25 -25.84 27.53 3.75
CA GLY A 25 -25.47 26.22 4.32
C GLY A 25 -23.99 26.12 4.72
N ALA A 26 -23.09 26.66 3.89
CA ALA A 26 -21.64 26.62 4.14
C ALA A 26 -21.24 27.39 5.41
N VAL A 27 -21.85 28.56 5.66
CA VAL A 27 -21.57 29.37 6.85
C VAL A 27 -22.06 28.68 8.13
N ALA A 28 -23.23 28.03 8.07
CA ALA A 28 -23.77 27.31 9.23
C ALA A 28 -22.91 26.11 9.65
N TYR A 29 -22.33 25.37 8.70
CA TYR A 29 -21.49 24.21 9.00
C TYR A 29 -20.18 24.60 9.69
N GLY A 30 -19.56 25.71 9.27
CA GLY A 30 -18.31 26.21 9.88
C GLY A 30 -18.45 26.61 11.35
N VAL A 31 -19.61 27.12 11.77
CA VAL A 31 -19.87 27.51 13.17
C VAL A 31 -20.10 26.30 14.08
N ILE A 32 -20.61 25.19 13.55
CA ILE A 32 -20.94 23.99 14.33
C ILE A 32 -19.70 23.10 14.58
N VAL A 33 -18.80 22.97 13.59
CA VAL A 33 -17.61 22.10 13.69
C VAL A 33 -16.37 22.86 14.18
N GLY A 34 -16.35 24.19 14.06
CA GLY A 34 -15.22 25.04 14.45
C GLY A 34 -14.69 24.95 15.89
N PRO A 35 -15.49 24.70 16.96
CA PRO A 35 -14.97 24.71 18.34
C PRO A 35 -14.02 23.54 18.67
N SER A 36 -14.03 22.46 17.88
CA SER A 36 -13.26 21.25 18.17
C SER A 36 -11.79 21.31 17.74
N MET A 37 -11.36 22.37 17.06
CA MET A 37 -9.99 22.59 16.58
C MET A 37 -9.24 23.69 17.37
N LEU A 38 -9.76 24.12 18.53
CA LEU A 38 -9.06 25.03 19.41
C LEU A 38 -8.29 24.24 20.47
N PRO A 39 -6.94 24.24 20.47
CA PRO A 39 -6.18 23.56 21.51
C PRO A 39 -6.43 24.22 22.87
N PRO A 40 -6.47 23.46 23.98
CA PRO A 40 -6.57 24.04 25.30
C PRO A 40 -5.38 24.98 25.51
N GLN A 41 -5.65 26.26 25.76
CA GLN A 41 -4.62 27.19 26.20
C GLN A 41 -4.16 26.70 27.57
N PRO A 42 -2.89 26.28 27.76
CA PRO A 42 -2.42 25.92 29.08
C PRO A 42 -2.44 27.18 29.94
N ASP A 43 -3.15 27.11 31.07
CA ASP A 43 -3.05 28.13 32.11
C ASP A 43 -1.58 28.37 32.43
N VAL A 44 -1.12 29.61 32.26
CA VAL A 44 0.26 30.03 32.57
C VAL A 44 0.41 30.07 34.09
N GLN A 45 0.49 28.88 34.68
CA GLN A 45 0.95 28.71 36.05
C GLN A 45 2.44 29.00 36.05
N THR A 46 2.78 30.17 36.58
CA THR A 46 4.15 30.63 36.84
C THR A 46 4.86 29.68 37.81
N ALA A 47 5.36 28.56 37.29
CA ALA A 47 6.30 27.68 37.96
C ALA A 47 7.71 28.26 37.78
N THR A 48 8.07 29.23 38.63
CA THR A 48 9.48 29.60 38.82
C THR A 48 10.20 28.43 39.47
N ALA A 49 10.86 27.60 38.66
CA ALA A 49 11.80 26.59 39.11
C ALA A 49 13.15 26.86 38.43
N LEU A 50 14.10 27.39 39.20
CA LEU A 50 15.47 27.60 38.77
C LEU A 50 16.19 26.25 38.73
N SER A 51 16.58 25.81 37.54
CA SER A 51 17.62 24.78 37.33
C SER A 51 18.61 25.28 36.27
N PRO A 52 19.69 25.97 36.67
CA PRO A 52 20.76 26.36 35.77
C PRO A 52 21.84 25.26 35.75
N ASP A 53 21.63 24.20 34.97
CA ASP A 53 22.71 23.34 34.46
C ASP A 53 22.22 22.55 33.23
N LEU A 54 23.14 21.93 32.47
CA LEU A 54 22.88 21.22 31.19
C LEU A 54 22.54 22.09 29.96
N ALA A 55 23.10 23.30 29.87
CA ALA A 55 23.46 23.86 28.58
C ALA A 55 24.78 23.20 28.11
N GLY A 56 24.70 21.93 27.68
CA GLY A 56 25.89 21.12 27.41
C GLY A 56 25.65 19.64 27.12
N LEU A 57 24.38 19.21 27.00
CA LEU A 57 24.05 18.02 26.23
C LEU A 57 23.61 18.51 24.85
N GLU A 58 24.54 18.46 23.89
CA GLU A 58 24.11 18.21 22.51
C GLU A 58 23.26 16.92 22.58
N PRO A 59 22.08 16.85 21.94
CA PRO A 59 21.45 15.55 21.75
C PRO A 59 22.45 14.72 20.95
N GLU A 60 23.03 13.71 21.59
CA GLU A 60 23.67 12.64 20.83
C GLU A 60 22.57 12.13 19.89
N PRO A 61 22.79 12.08 18.57
CA PRO A 61 21.74 11.67 17.64
C PRO A 61 21.29 10.27 18.07
N ASP A 62 20.04 10.18 18.53
CA ASP A 62 19.48 8.94 19.09
C ASP A 62 19.66 7.85 18.03
N GLY A 63 20.53 6.87 18.34
CA GLY A 63 21.12 5.94 17.36
C GLY A 63 20.14 4.95 16.72
N ASP A 64 18.84 5.17 16.93
CA ASP A 64 17.73 4.32 16.57
C ASP A 64 16.88 4.91 15.41
N GLU A 65 17.01 6.21 15.07
CA GLU A 65 16.39 6.77 13.84
C GLU A 65 16.91 6.10 12.56
N ALA A 66 18.13 5.56 12.58
CA ALA A 66 18.71 4.82 11.47
C ALA A 66 18.09 3.43 11.23
N ASN A 67 17.26 2.95 12.16
CA ASN A 67 16.74 1.59 12.21
C ASN A 67 15.20 1.52 12.28
N ALA A 68 14.50 2.60 11.95
CA ALA A 68 13.10 2.52 11.54
C ALA A 68 12.98 1.52 10.36
N PRO A 69 11.98 0.63 10.35
CA PRO A 69 11.71 -0.21 9.19
C PRO A 69 11.39 0.73 8.03
N ARG A 70 12.16 0.63 6.93
CA ARG A 70 11.87 1.40 5.71
C ARG A 70 10.75 0.71 4.97
N GLY A 71 9.87 1.50 4.36
CA GLY A 71 8.85 0.99 3.45
C GLY A 71 9.48 0.30 2.23
N PRO A 72 8.66 -0.39 1.40
CA PRO A 72 9.15 -0.98 0.16
C PRO A 72 9.57 0.12 -0.82
N ILE A 73 10.58 -0.17 -1.65
CA ILE A 73 11.05 0.76 -2.68
C ILE A 73 10.74 0.18 -4.06
N GLY A 74 10.07 0.94 -4.92
CA GLY A 74 9.70 0.46 -6.25
C GLY A 74 8.96 1.47 -7.11
N THR A 75 8.86 1.15 -8.40
CA THR A 75 8.05 1.87 -9.38
C THR A 75 7.32 0.85 -10.25
N LEU A 76 5.98 0.85 -10.22
CA LEU A 76 5.14 -0.08 -10.96
C LEU A 76 4.13 0.69 -11.82
N GLU A 77 4.02 0.34 -13.09
CA GLU A 77 2.89 0.66 -13.96
C GLU A 77 1.89 -0.49 -13.90
N ILE A 78 0.63 -0.17 -13.57
CA ILE A 78 -0.45 -1.16 -13.45
C ILE A 78 -1.58 -0.78 -14.39
N HIS A 79 -1.83 -1.67 -15.35
CA HIS A 79 -2.94 -1.60 -16.30
C HIS A 79 -4.00 -2.61 -15.90
N VAL A 80 -5.20 -2.15 -15.55
CA VAL A 80 -6.34 -3.02 -15.22
C VAL A 80 -7.44 -2.81 -16.25
N SER A 81 -8.10 -3.88 -16.66
CA SER A 81 -9.17 -3.83 -17.68
C SER A 81 -10.33 -4.77 -17.38
N ASP A 82 -11.50 -4.39 -17.88
CA ASP A 82 -12.75 -5.14 -17.96
C ASP A 82 -13.33 -4.89 -19.38
N ARG A 83 -14.48 -5.47 -19.73
CA ARG A 83 -15.15 -5.33 -21.03
C ARG A 83 -15.51 -3.87 -21.38
N ASP A 84 -15.88 -3.10 -20.37
CA ASP A 84 -16.44 -1.74 -20.54
C ASP A 84 -15.54 -0.63 -19.96
N ARG A 85 -14.43 -0.99 -19.28
CA ARG A 85 -13.55 -0.06 -18.56
C ARG A 85 -12.09 -0.50 -18.66
N ALA A 86 -11.18 0.45 -18.76
CA ALA A 86 -9.75 0.25 -18.58
C ALA A 86 -9.17 1.41 -17.79
N TRP A 87 -8.13 1.14 -17.00
CA TRP A 87 -7.53 2.10 -16.11
C TRP A 87 -6.02 1.83 -15.94
N VAL A 88 -5.28 2.89 -15.63
CA VAL A 88 -3.82 2.92 -15.54
C VAL A 88 -3.40 3.71 -14.30
N GLN A 89 -2.49 3.15 -13.50
CA GLN A 89 -1.70 3.92 -12.53
C GLN A 89 -0.21 3.71 -12.75
N THR A 90 0.56 4.69 -12.30
CA THR A 90 1.91 4.48 -11.80
C THR A 90 1.85 4.51 -10.27
N LEU A 91 2.47 3.54 -9.62
CA LEU A 91 2.76 3.53 -8.20
C LEU A 91 4.26 3.78 -8.03
N GLU A 92 4.63 4.79 -7.26
CA GLU A 92 5.99 4.99 -6.76
C GLU A 92 5.97 4.77 -5.24
N CYS A 93 6.90 3.96 -4.75
CA CYS A 93 7.19 3.77 -3.33
C CYS A 93 8.67 4.11 -3.14
N THR A 94 8.93 5.06 -2.25
CA THR A 94 10.25 5.63 -1.96
C THR A 94 10.93 4.98 -0.77
N GLY A 95 10.17 4.25 0.05
CA GLY A 95 10.61 3.65 1.30
C GLY A 95 10.37 4.54 2.53
N ASP A 96 9.67 5.66 2.35
CA ASP A 96 9.22 6.57 3.41
C ASP A 96 7.70 6.43 3.59
N ASP A 97 7.27 5.86 4.71
CA ASP A 97 5.85 5.58 4.99
C ASP A 97 5.00 6.85 5.22
N GLU A 98 5.60 8.03 5.38
CA GLU A 98 4.88 9.30 5.51
C GLU A 98 4.63 9.98 4.15
N GLU A 99 5.54 9.82 3.18
CA GLU A 99 5.39 10.31 1.80
C GLU A 99 4.68 9.30 0.88
N ASP A 100 4.84 7.99 1.11
CA ASP A 100 4.35 6.94 0.23
C ASP A 100 2.82 6.71 0.30
N SER A 101 2.27 6.13 -0.78
CA SER A 101 0.87 5.73 -0.80
C SER A 101 0.61 4.55 0.14
N ALA A 102 -0.54 4.51 0.81
CA ALA A 102 -0.97 3.36 1.62
C ALA A 102 -0.93 2.01 0.86
N VAL A 103 -1.05 2.04 -0.48
CA VAL A 103 -0.89 0.87 -1.35
C VAL A 103 0.51 0.23 -1.22
N CYS A 104 1.55 1.02 -0.97
CA CYS A 104 2.91 0.53 -0.72
C CYS A 104 2.96 -0.30 0.57
N ALA A 105 2.42 0.24 1.67
CA ALA A 105 2.35 -0.45 2.96
C ALA A 105 1.45 -1.71 2.90
N ASP A 106 0.31 -1.64 2.20
CA ASP A 106 -0.57 -2.79 1.98
C ASP A 106 0.15 -3.92 1.21
N LEU A 107 0.95 -3.59 0.18
CA LEU A 107 1.74 -4.58 -0.56
C LEU A 107 2.86 -5.19 0.28
N ALA A 108 3.56 -4.40 1.11
CA ALA A 108 4.56 -4.91 2.03
C ALA A 108 3.95 -5.84 3.09
N ALA A 109 2.77 -5.50 3.62
CA ALA A 109 2.03 -6.35 4.55
C ALA A 109 1.64 -7.69 3.92
N VAL A 110 1.20 -7.69 2.66
CA VAL A 110 0.91 -8.92 1.90
C VAL A 110 2.19 -9.70 1.59
N ALA A 111 3.30 -9.05 1.22
CA ALA A 111 4.59 -9.71 1.00
C ALA A 111 5.09 -10.45 2.26
N ALA A 112 4.87 -9.86 3.43
CA ALA A 112 5.20 -10.46 4.72
C ALA A 112 4.45 -11.77 5.02
N GLU A 113 3.28 -12.01 4.43
CA GLU A 113 2.58 -13.30 4.54
C GLU A 113 3.24 -14.42 3.72
N PHE A 114 4.07 -14.06 2.72
CA PHE A 114 4.83 -15.02 1.88
C PHE A 114 6.30 -15.15 2.29
N HIS A 115 6.82 -14.21 3.11
CA HIS A 115 8.05 -14.39 3.88
C HIS A 115 7.84 -15.48 4.95
N GLY A 116 7.94 -16.75 4.54
CA GLY A 116 7.89 -17.87 5.48
C GLY A 116 8.92 -17.70 6.61
N GLU A 117 8.47 -17.86 7.85
CA GLU A 117 9.34 -17.83 9.03
C GLU A 117 10.55 -18.75 8.79
N PRO A 118 11.81 -18.29 9.00
CA PRO A 118 12.94 -19.19 8.97
C PRO A 118 12.71 -20.24 10.05
N ALA A 119 12.63 -21.52 9.65
CA ALA A 119 12.16 -22.62 10.49
C ALA A 119 12.86 -22.63 11.86
N GLY A 120 12.18 -22.10 12.87
CA GLY A 120 12.87 -21.47 14.00
C GLY A 120 12.16 -21.55 15.35
N SER A 121 11.12 -22.37 15.48
CA SER A 121 10.69 -23.03 16.74
C SER A 121 9.50 -23.96 16.49
N ALA A 122 9.78 -25.18 16.03
CA ALA A 122 8.78 -26.24 15.98
C ALA A 122 8.54 -26.80 17.40
N GLU A 123 7.56 -26.25 18.12
CA GLU A 123 7.07 -26.81 19.38
C GLU A 123 5.56 -27.09 19.33
N HIS A 124 5.19 -28.16 18.61
CA HIS A 124 4.16 -29.10 19.09
C HIS A 124 4.51 -30.53 18.66
N PRO A 125 4.39 -31.53 19.55
CA PRO A 125 4.93 -32.87 19.29
C PRO A 125 3.99 -33.67 18.38
N SER A 126 4.53 -34.21 17.28
CA SER A 126 3.93 -35.33 16.57
C SER A 126 4.60 -36.63 17.03
N SER A 127 3.79 -37.60 17.42
CA SER A 127 4.24 -38.86 18.02
C SER A 127 4.77 -39.86 17.00
N GLY A 128 5.78 -40.65 17.40
CA GLY A 128 5.89 -42.07 17.02
C GLY A 128 6.99 -42.45 16.03
N GLU A 129 8.00 -43.14 16.58
CA GLU A 129 8.84 -44.21 16.01
C GLU A 129 9.51 -44.08 14.61
N GLU A 130 10.86 -44.11 14.63
CA GLU A 130 11.74 -45.18 14.08
C GLU A 130 11.40 -45.81 12.70
N ALA A 131 12.31 -46.06 11.73
CA ALA A 131 13.75 -45.84 11.55
C ALA A 131 14.04 -45.95 10.00
N GLU A 132 15.25 -45.94 9.41
CA GLU A 132 16.64 -46.05 9.89
C GLU A 132 17.59 -45.25 8.93
N ALA A 133 18.89 -45.58 8.88
CA ALA A 133 19.96 -44.86 8.18
C ALA A 133 20.14 -45.21 6.68
N THR A 134 20.79 -44.30 5.93
CA THR A 134 22.09 -44.60 5.28
C THR A 134 22.87 -43.32 4.99
N GLU A 135 24.18 -43.35 5.26
CA GLU A 135 25.15 -42.29 4.97
C GLU A 135 25.79 -42.56 3.59
N GLU A 136 26.00 -41.54 2.76
CA GLU A 136 27.05 -41.56 1.72
C GLU A 136 27.53 -40.13 1.44
N GLU A 137 28.84 -39.90 1.53
CA GLU A 137 29.47 -38.59 1.31
C GLU A 137 29.79 -38.36 -0.17
N ALA A 138 29.61 -37.12 -0.65
CA ALA A 138 30.15 -36.69 -1.93
C ALA A 138 30.62 -35.23 -1.87
N ASP A 139 31.94 -35.11 -1.78
CA ASP A 139 32.77 -33.93 -2.01
C ASP A 139 32.31 -33.02 -3.16
N SER A 140 32.33 -31.70 -2.95
CA SER A 140 32.50 -30.72 -4.04
C SER A 140 33.08 -29.40 -3.53
N GLU A 141 34.34 -29.23 -3.93
CA GLU A 141 35.24 -28.07 -3.86
C GLU A 141 34.64 -26.65 -3.78
N VAL A 142 35.34 -25.80 -3.03
CA VAL A 142 35.13 -24.34 -2.94
C VAL A 142 35.47 -23.67 -4.27
N VAL A 143 34.52 -22.94 -4.85
CA VAL A 143 34.80 -21.93 -5.89
C VAL A 143 34.76 -20.54 -5.25
N GLU A 144 35.93 -19.97 -4.98
CA GLU A 144 36.04 -18.54 -4.68
C GLU A 144 35.85 -17.70 -5.94
N GLY A 145 35.10 -16.60 -5.83
CA GLY A 145 35.26 -15.43 -6.70
C GLY A 145 34.16 -15.15 -7.72
N VAL A 146 33.12 -14.45 -7.27
CA VAL A 146 32.46 -13.41 -8.07
C VAL A 146 32.49 -12.09 -7.29
N PRO A 147 32.73 -10.93 -7.93
CA PRO A 147 32.84 -9.66 -7.24
C PRO A 147 31.47 -9.23 -6.69
N VAL A 148 31.46 -8.79 -5.43
CA VAL A 148 30.30 -8.15 -4.81
C VAL A 148 30.05 -6.77 -5.44
N GLU A 149 29.10 -6.72 -6.36
CA GLU A 149 28.33 -5.49 -6.58
C GLU A 149 27.39 -5.28 -5.38
N PRO A 150 27.02 -4.04 -5.03
CA PRO A 150 26.19 -3.77 -3.87
C PRO A 150 24.74 -4.19 -4.15
N THR A 151 24.43 -5.46 -3.91
CA THR A 151 23.06 -5.90 -3.67
C THR A 151 22.52 -5.11 -2.48
N THR A 152 21.71 -4.09 -2.78
CA THR A 152 20.65 -3.63 -1.87
C THR A 152 19.96 -4.86 -1.32
N ALA A 153 19.90 -5.00 -0.01
CA ALA A 153 19.40 -6.22 0.63
C ALA A 153 17.92 -6.44 0.30
N ALA A 154 17.67 -7.18 -0.77
CA ALA A 154 16.36 -7.68 -1.16
C ALA A 154 15.73 -8.42 0.01
N LEU A 155 14.54 -7.98 0.45
CA LEU A 155 13.80 -8.71 1.48
C LEU A 155 13.31 -10.04 0.86
N PRO A 156 13.61 -11.20 1.47
CA PRO A 156 13.55 -12.52 0.82
C PRO A 156 12.10 -13.01 0.64
N GLY A 157 11.43 -12.53 -0.42
CA GLY A 157 10.03 -12.83 -0.72
C GLY A 157 9.24 -11.67 -1.33
N SER A 158 9.85 -10.50 -1.51
CA SER A 158 9.35 -9.44 -2.41
C SER A 158 9.07 -9.97 -3.83
N GLU A 159 9.95 -10.84 -4.34
CA GLU A 159 9.79 -11.60 -5.59
C GLU A 159 8.59 -12.56 -5.57
N SER A 160 8.30 -13.17 -4.41
CA SER A 160 7.26 -14.19 -4.27
C SER A 160 5.84 -13.63 -4.41
N LEU A 161 5.67 -12.33 -4.13
CA LEU A 161 4.41 -11.61 -4.25
C LEU A 161 3.88 -11.65 -5.69
N PHE A 162 4.74 -11.37 -6.68
CA PHE A 162 4.36 -11.30 -8.10
C PHE A 162 4.42 -12.64 -8.83
N THR A 163 5.10 -13.64 -8.26
CA THR A 163 5.34 -14.96 -8.86
C THR A 163 4.07 -15.60 -9.44
N GLU A 164 4.21 -16.21 -10.63
CA GLU A 164 3.14 -16.85 -11.38
C GLU A 164 2.72 -18.21 -10.81
N VAL A 165 1.58 -18.75 -11.26
CA VAL A 165 1.14 -20.10 -10.87
C VAL A 165 2.05 -21.12 -11.54
N SER A 166 2.72 -21.96 -10.75
CA SER A 166 3.56 -23.04 -11.28
C SER A 166 2.78 -23.98 -12.21
N GLU A 167 3.42 -24.41 -13.30
CA GLU A 167 2.82 -25.41 -14.19
C GLU A 167 2.51 -26.71 -13.42
N GLY A 168 1.32 -27.28 -13.66
CA GLY A 168 0.87 -28.49 -12.97
C GLY A 168 0.24 -28.27 -11.59
N THR A 169 0.15 -27.03 -11.08
CA THR A 169 -0.68 -26.73 -9.90
C THR A 169 -2.14 -27.12 -10.18
N VAL A 170 -2.77 -27.83 -9.24
CA VAL A 170 -4.17 -28.28 -9.38
C VAL A 170 -5.12 -27.12 -9.10
N CYS A 171 -5.59 -26.49 -10.18
CA CYS A 171 -6.52 -25.37 -10.16
C CYS A 171 -7.92 -25.81 -10.64
N THR A 172 -8.97 -25.11 -10.20
CA THR A 172 -10.32 -25.27 -10.78
C THR A 172 -10.47 -24.39 -12.02
N ASP A 173 -11.30 -24.79 -12.99
CA ASP A 173 -11.60 -24.01 -14.22
C ASP A 173 -12.67 -22.90 -14.02
N LYS A 174 -12.93 -22.47 -12.78
CA LYS A 174 -14.00 -21.51 -12.49
C LYS A 174 -13.64 -20.10 -12.99
N LEU A 175 -14.49 -19.50 -13.80
CA LEU A 175 -14.40 -18.07 -14.13
C LEU A 175 -14.98 -17.22 -12.98
N TYR A 176 -14.19 -16.29 -12.46
CA TYR A 176 -14.59 -15.38 -11.37
C TYR A 176 -14.98 -13.98 -11.88
N GLY A 177 -14.39 -13.53 -12.99
CA GLY A 177 -14.75 -12.28 -13.66
C GLY A 177 -14.07 -12.13 -15.02
N PRO A 178 -14.44 -11.11 -15.81
CA PRO A 178 -13.78 -10.78 -17.07
C PRO A 178 -12.56 -9.87 -16.88
N GLN A 179 -12.19 -9.52 -15.64
CA GLN A 179 -11.07 -8.61 -15.38
C GLN A 179 -9.72 -9.27 -15.68
N GLU A 180 -8.82 -8.47 -16.25
CA GLU A 180 -7.42 -8.80 -16.51
C GLU A 180 -6.55 -7.59 -16.11
N ALA A 181 -5.37 -7.86 -15.54
CA ALA A 181 -4.42 -6.82 -15.15
C ALA A 181 -3.00 -7.17 -15.60
N THR A 182 -2.22 -6.16 -15.98
CA THR A 182 -0.79 -6.26 -16.28
C THR A 182 -0.03 -5.34 -15.34
N VAL A 183 1.01 -5.86 -14.71
CA VAL A 183 1.89 -5.12 -13.79
C VAL A 183 3.30 -5.16 -14.38
N VAL A 184 3.91 -3.99 -14.59
CA VAL A 184 5.26 -3.85 -15.15
C VAL A 184 6.07 -2.86 -14.32
N GLY A 185 7.33 -3.13 -14.02
CA GLY A 185 8.23 -2.16 -13.39
C GLY A 185 9.33 -2.81 -12.55
N VAL A 186 9.69 -2.15 -11.45
CA VAL A 186 10.69 -2.64 -10.49
C VAL A 186 10.12 -2.60 -9.08
N TRP A 187 10.24 -3.71 -8.34
CA TRP A 187 9.83 -3.81 -6.95
C TRP A 187 10.95 -4.39 -6.08
N GLU A 188 11.38 -3.64 -5.06
CA GLU A 188 12.47 -3.99 -4.13
C GLU A 188 13.76 -4.47 -4.83
N GLY A 189 14.04 -3.88 -5.99
CA GLY A 189 15.21 -4.19 -6.83
C GLY A 189 14.99 -5.24 -7.92
N HIS A 190 13.83 -5.89 -7.98
CA HIS A 190 13.53 -6.93 -8.98
C HIS A 190 12.64 -6.40 -10.11
N GLU A 191 12.95 -6.78 -11.36
CA GLU A 191 12.06 -6.51 -12.48
C GLU A 191 10.77 -7.34 -12.35
N VAL A 192 9.63 -6.67 -12.44
CA VAL A 192 8.30 -7.27 -12.43
C VAL A 192 7.70 -7.10 -13.82
N GLU A 193 7.34 -8.20 -14.46
CA GLU A 193 6.43 -8.22 -15.62
C GLU A 193 5.50 -9.43 -15.43
N THR A 194 4.23 -9.18 -15.11
CA THR A 194 3.25 -10.27 -14.97
C THR A 194 1.85 -9.86 -15.41
N THR A 195 1.08 -10.86 -15.84
CA THR A 195 -0.35 -10.71 -16.13
C THR A 195 -1.17 -11.53 -15.14
N LEU A 196 -2.28 -10.95 -14.70
CA LEU A 196 -3.25 -11.54 -13.79
C LEU A 196 -4.58 -11.69 -14.51
N THR A 197 -5.21 -12.83 -14.33
CA THR A 197 -6.58 -13.07 -14.82
C THR A 197 -7.48 -13.50 -13.68
N ARG A 198 -8.80 -13.48 -13.90
CA ARG A 198 -9.78 -14.06 -12.97
C ARG A 198 -10.33 -15.39 -13.45
N LYS A 199 -9.43 -16.21 -14.02
CA LYS A 199 -9.70 -17.50 -14.68
C LYS A 199 -9.09 -18.64 -13.86
N GLY A 200 -9.93 -19.30 -13.08
CA GLY A 200 -9.56 -20.42 -12.24
C GLY A 200 -9.10 -20.01 -10.84
N SER A 201 -9.06 -20.96 -9.92
CA SER A 201 -8.90 -20.67 -8.49
C SER A 201 -7.51 -20.17 -8.09
N CYS A 202 -6.45 -20.57 -8.81
CA CYS A 202 -5.08 -20.15 -8.51
C CYS A 202 -4.81 -18.71 -8.97
N GLU A 203 -5.30 -18.37 -10.16
CA GLU A 203 -5.26 -17.02 -10.71
C GLU A 203 -6.13 -16.05 -9.89
N GLU A 204 -7.33 -16.46 -9.47
CA GLU A 204 -8.11 -15.67 -8.51
C GLU A 204 -7.37 -15.48 -7.17
N ALA A 205 -6.61 -16.47 -6.67
CA ALA A 205 -5.81 -16.30 -5.46
C ALA A 205 -4.67 -15.27 -5.65
N ARG A 206 -3.99 -15.27 -6.81
CA ARG A 206 -3.01 -14.21 -7.17
C ARG A 206 -3.70 -12.85 -7.31
N TRP A 207 -4.90 -12.79 -7.88
CA TRP A 207 -5.70 -11.56 -7.93
C TRP A 207 -6.00 -11.03 -6.52
N GLN A 208 -6.46 -11.90 -5.61
CA GLN A 208 -6.76 -11.51 -4.23
C GLN A 208 -5.53 -11.00 -3.48
N ARG A 209 -4.34 -11.58 -3.71
CA ARG A 209 -3.05 -11.09 -3.21
C ARG A 209 -2.73 -9.67 -3.70
N LEU A 210 -2.93 -9.42 -5.00
CA LEU A 210 -2.59 -8.15 -5.65
C LEU A 210 -3.77 -7.18 -5.74
N ARG A 211 -4.72 -7.27 -4.80
CA ARG A 211 -5.85 -6.34 -4.69
C ARG A 211 -5.49 -4.88 -4.42
N PRO A 212 -4.44 -4.54 -3.63
CA PRO A 212 -4.01 -3.15 -3.49
C PRO A 212 -3.69 -2.45 -4.83
N LEU A 213 -3.31 -3.22 -5.86
CA LEU A 213 -3.06 -2.74 -7.23
C LEU A 213 -4.27 -2.84 -8.18
N THR A 214 -5.26 -3.69 -7.88
CA THR A 214 -6.29 -4.09 -8.86
C THR A 214 -7.72 -3.68 -8.51
N ASP A 215 -7.97 -3.22 -7.27
CA ASP A 215 -9.31 -2.89 -6.76
C ASP A 215 -9.99 -1.69 -7.46
N GLN A 216 -9.25 -0.92 -8.25
CA GLN A 216 -9.67 0.36 -8.86
C GLN A 216 -10.79 0.25 -9.92
N ILE A 217 -11.17 -0.96 -10.33
CA ILE A 217 -12.26 -1.21 -11.29
C ILE A 217 -13.43 -2.02 -10.67
N MET A 218 -13.43 -2.28 -9.36
CA MET A 218 -14.51 -3.03 -8.68
C MET A 218 -15.79 -2.23 -8.44
#